data_AF-R7CK76-F1
#
_entry.id   AF-R7CK76-F1
#
_cell.length_a   1.000
_cell.length_b   1.000
_cell.length_c   1.000
_cell.angle_alpha   90.00
_cell.angle_beta   90.00
_cell.angle_gamma   90.00
#
_symmetry.space_group_name_H-M   'P 1'
#
loop_
_entity.id
_entity.type
_entity.pdbx_description
1 polymer ?
#
loop_
_entity_poly.entity_id
_entity_poly.type
_entity_poly.pdbx_seq_one_letter_code
_entity_poly.pdbx_strand_id
1 'polypeptide(L)'
;MTVITDVTGRSHLYNAVSLDIAHLAPELIQAGVSAFMVDTTLMNVSETTKRVQRAVRARNIALKSGDKVSKAEGATSGHLFRGVS
;
A
#
# COMPACT_ATOMS: atom_id res chain seq x y z
N MET A 1 1.20 10.33 18.53
CA MET A 1 1.48 9.19 17.63
C MET A 1 2.60 8.39 18.28
N THR A 2 2.38 7.11 18.61
CA THR A 2 3.41 6.29 19.24
C THR A 2 4.29 5.68 18.16
N VAL A 3 5.61 5.90 18.25
CA VAL A 3 6.60 5.22 17.41
C VAL A 3 6.95 3.91 18.10
N ILE A 4 6.67 2.78 17.44
CA ILE A 4 7.08 1.45 17.92
C ILE A 4 8.32 1.06 17.13
N THR A 5 9.44 0.88 17.81
CA THR A 5 10.70 0.43 17.18
C THR A 5 10.94 -1.02 17.56
N ASP A 6 11.06 -1.90 16.57
CA ASP A 6 11.38 -3.31 16.80
C ASP A 6 12.87 -3.51 17.19
N VAL A 7 13.20 -4.73 17.59
CA VAL A 7 14.58 -5.12 17.99
C VAL A 7 15.60 -5.01 16.85
N THR A 8 15.15 -4.81 15.61
CA THR A 8 15.99 -4.59 14.42
C THR A 8 16.07 -3.11 14.03
N GLY A 9 15.51 -2.21 14.84
CA GLY A 9 15.51 -0.77 14.59
C GLY A 9 14.46 -0.29 13.59
N ARG A 10 13.46 -1.12 13.22
CA ARG A 10 12.38 -0.70 12.34
C ARG A 10 11.30 0.03 13.14
N SER A 11 11.07 1.29 12.79
CA SER A 11 10.02 2.10 13.41
C SER A 11 8.74 2.07 12.59
N HIS A 12 7.63 1.68 13.21
CA HIS A 12 6.29 1.79 12.61
C HIS A 12 5.67 3.12 13.03
N LEU A 13 5.51 4.03 12.06
CA LEU A 13 4.76 5.28 12.24
C LEU A 13 3.45 5.16 11.45
N TYR A 14 2.37 4.85 12.16
CA TYR A 14 1.04 4.81 11.57
C TYR A 14 0.59 6.25 11.29
N ASN A 15 0.02 6.51 10.11
CA ASN A 15 -0.50 7.83 9.75
C ASN A 15 -2.01 7.90 10.07
N ALA A 16 -2.52 9.10 10.39
CA ALA A 16 -3.96 9.31 10.58
C ALA A 16 -4.76 9.16 9.27
N VAL A 17 -4.08 9.20 8.13
CA VAL A 17 -4.65 9.04 6.79
C VAL A 17 -4.19 7.70 6.20
N SER A 18 -5.13 6.93 5.65
CA SER A 18 -4.83 5.65 4.99
C SER A 18 -3.86 5.83 3.82
N LEU A 19 -2.85 4.96 3.74
CA LEU A 19 -2.00 4.83 2.57
C LEU A 19 -2.70 3.98 1.50
N ASP A 20 -2.75 4.46 0.26
CA ASP A 20 -3.12 3.66 -0.91
C ASP A 20 -2.15 3.88 -2.06
N ILE A 21 -1.45 2.80 -2.41
CA ILE A 21 -0.48 2.73 -3.51
C ILE A 21 -0.90 1.70 -4.57
N ALA A 22 -2.11 1.14 -4.47
CA ALA A 22 -2.57 0.08 -5.38
C ALA A 22 -2.65 0.56 -6.85
N HIS A 23 -2.93 1.85 -7.05
CA HIS A 23 -2.94 2.48 -8.38
C HIS A 23 -1.55 2.58 -9.04
N LEU A 24 -0.48 2.33 -8.29
CA LEU A 24 0.91 2.33 -8.74
C LEU A 24 1.44 0.92 -9.00
N ALA A 25 0.58 -0.10 -8.91
CA ALA A 25 0.99 -1.49 -9.10
C ALA A 25 1.71 -1.73 -10.44
N PRO A 26 1.26 -1.18 -11.59
CA PRO A 26 1.98 -1.36 -12.86
C PRO A 26 3.42 -0.83 -12.80
N GLU A 27 3.60 0.40 -12.34
CA GLU A 27 4.90 1.07 -12.28
C GLU A 27 5.84 0.36 -11.29
N LEU A 28 5.33 -0.07 -10.14
CA LEU A 28 6.11 -0.80 -9.14
C LEU A 28 6.53 -2.18 -9.63
N ILE A 29 5.64 -2.91 -10.31
CA ILE A 29 5.97 -4.20 -10.92
C ILE A 29 7.02 -4.01 -12.02
N GLN A 30 6.87 -2.99 -12.88
CA GLN A 30 7.84 -2.67 -13.92
C GLN A 30 9.22 -2.31 -13.34
N ALA A 31 9.26 -1.65 -12.17
CA ALA A 31 10.48 -1.35 -11.44
C ALA A 31 11.12 -2.58 -10.76
N GLY A 32 10.50 -3.76 -10.87
CA GLY A 32 11.03 -5.03 -10.33
C GLY A 32 10.49 -5.40 -8.94
N VAL A 33 9.48 -4.71 -8.42
CA VAL A 33 8.83 -5.12 -7.16
C VAL A 33 8.08 -6.43 -7.38
N SER A 34 8.50 -7.48 -6.66
CA SER A 34 7.96 -8.83 -6.80
C SER A 34 6.86 -9.17 -5.79
N ALA A 35 6.68 -8.36 -4.75
CA ALA A 35 5.70 -8.61 -3.69
C ALA A 35 5.11 -7.31 -3.14
N PHE A 36 3.82 -7.38 -2.79
CA PHE A 36 3.11 -6.33 -2.06
C PHE A 36 2.61 -6.88 -0.72
N MET A 37 2.83 -6.13 0.35
CA MET A 37 2.30 -6.42 1.68
C MET A 37 1.06 -5.55 1.94
N VAL A 38 0.00 -6.16 2.46
CA VAL A 38 -1.14 -5.43 3.02
C VAL A 38 -0.98 -5.46 4.53
N ASP A 39 -0.65 -4.32 5.13
CA ASP A 39 -0.60 -4.20 6.59
C ASP A 39 -2.04 -4.17 7.14
N THR A 40 -2.37 -5.16 7.96
CA THR A 40 -3.69 -5.36 8.56
C THR A 40 -3.69 -5.14 10.07
N THR A 41 -2.61 -4.60 10.65
CA THR A 41 -2.39 -4.51 12.10
C THR A 41 -3.55 -3.85 12.85
N LEU A 42 -4.18 -2.83 12.24
CA LEU A 42 -5.28 -2.06 12.84
C LEU A 42 -6.65 -2.37 12.23
N MET A 43 -6.76 -3.42 11.42
CA MET A 43 -7.97 -3.73 10.65
C MET A 43 -8.75 -4.88 11.28
N ASN A 44 -10.07 -4.78 11.23
CA ASN A 44 -10.92 -5.94 11.49
C ASN A 44 -10.94 -6.91 10.28
N VAL A 45 -11.62 -8.05 10.42
CA VAL A 45 -11.70 -9.08 9.37
C VAL A 45 -12.30 -8.54 8.08
N SER A 46 -13.40 -7.78 8.15
CA SER A 46 -14.08 -7.24 6.96
C SER A 46 -13.20 -6.25 6.20
N GLU A 47 -12.53 -5.37 6.93
CA GLU A 47 -11.59 -4.39 6.37
C GLU A 47 -10.40 -5.10 5.72
N THR A 48 -9.83 -6.07 6.42
CA THR A 48 -8.74 -6.91 5.94
C THR A 48 -9.10 -7.59 4.62
N THR A 49 -10.26 -8.25 4.57
CA THR A 49 -10.75 -8.91 3.34
C THR A 49 -10.85 -7.92 2.18
N LYS A 50 -11.45 -6.74 2.40
CA LYS A 50 -11.60 -5.72 1.35
C LYS A 50 -10.24 -5.21 0.86
N ARG A 51 -9.29 -4.96 1.76
CA ARG A 51 -7.96 -4.43 1.41
C ARG A 51 -7.12 -5.46 0.67
N VAL A 52 -7.15 -6.73 1.09
CA VAL A 52 -6.47 -7.83 0.39
C VAL A 52 -7.07 -8.06 -1.00
N GLN A 53 -8.40 -8.11 -1.13
CA GLN A 53 -9.07 -8.26 -2.42
C GLN A 53 -8.70 -7.13 -3.39
N ARG A 54 -8.63 -5.90 -2.90
CA ARG A 54 -8.20 -4.75 -3.70
C ARG A 54 -6.76 -4.88 -4.17
N ALA A 55 -5.83 -5.29 -3.31
CA ALA A 55 -4.43 -5.49 -3.68
C ALA A 55 -4.26 -6.59 -4.73
N VAL A 56 -4.96 -7.72 -4.56
CA VAL A 56 -4.99 -8.82 -5.54
C VAL A 56 -5.56 -8.33 -6.87
N ARG A 57 -6.66 -7.57 -6.85
CA ARG A 57 -7.25 -6.98 -8.06
C ARG A 57 -6.26 -6.06 -8.77
N ALA A 58 -5.61 -5.15 -8.06
CA ALA A 58 -4.64 -4.23 -8.64
C ALA A 58 -3.47 -4.98 -9.30
N ARG A 59 -2.91 -5.97 -8.61
CA ARG A 59 -1.86 -6.84 -9.16
C ARG A 59 -2.32 -7.58 -10.42
N ASN A 60 -3.53 -8.15 -10.40
CA ASN A 60 -4.05 -8.89 -11.55
C ASN A 60 -4.29 -8.00 -12.77
N ILE A 61 -4.80 -6.79 -12.58
CA ILE A 61 -5.00 -5.83 -13.67
C ILE A 61 -3.63 -5.41 -14.22
N ALA A 62 -2.70 -5.02 -13.34
CA ALA A 62 -1.35 -4.61 -13.73
C ALA A 62 -0.63 -5.70 -14.56
N LEU A 63 -0.70 -6.96 -14.13
CA LEU A 63 -0.04 -8.07 -14.84
C LEU A 63 -0.74 -8.46 -16.15
N LYS A 64 -2.05 -8.27 -16.27
CA LYS A 64 -2.80 -8.70 -17.47
C LYS A 64 -2.80 -7.65 -18.57
N SER A 65 -2.96 -6.37 -18.23
CA SER A 65 -3.15 -5.29 -19.21
C SER A 65 -2.19 -4.11 -19.02
N GLY A 66 -1.36 -4.11 -17.98
CA GLY A 66 -0.57 -2.92 -17.61
C GLY A 66 -1.41 -1.75 -17.08
N ASP A 67 -2.72 -1.95 -16.89
CA ASP A 67 -3.65 -0.92 -16.43
C ASP A 67 -3.67 -0.82 -14.89
N LYS A 68 -4.30 0.23 -14.36
CA LYS A 68 -4.32 0.54 -12.93
C LYS A 68 -5.72 0.68 -12.36
N VAL A 69 -5.84 0.41 -11.06
CA VAL A 69 -7.03 0.77 -10.30
C VAL A 69 -7.03 2.27 -9.99
N SER A 70 -8.20 2.86 -9.79
CA SER A 70 -8.32 4.22 -9.26
C SER A 70 -7.79 4.28 -7.82
N LYS A 71 -7.18 5.41 -7.42
CA LYS A 71 -6.78 5.66 -6.03
C LYS A 71 -8.01 5.74 -5.13
N ALA A 72 -7.92 5.17 -3.93
CA ALA A 72 -8.97 5.26 -2.93
C ALA A 72 -9.17 6.71 -2.47
N GLU A 73 -10.43 7.10 -2.32
CA GLU A 73 -10.81 8.43 -1.84
C GLU A 73 -10.29 8.67 -0.42
N GLY A 74 -9.84 9.89 -0.15
CA GLY A 74 -9.27 10.27 1.15
C GLY A 74 -7.94 9.61 1.51
N ALA A 75 -7.35 8.79 0.62
CA ALA A 75 -6.07 8.13 0.87
C ALA A 75 -4.88 8.98 0.40
N THR A 76 -3.74 8.82 1.07
CA THR A 76 -2.45 9.37 0.64
C THR A 76 -1.67 8.33 -0.17
N SER A 77 -0.81 8.76 -1.09
CA SER A 77 0.21 7.90 -1.73
C SER A 77 1.55 7.95 -1.00
N GLY A 78 1.58 8.59 0.18
CA GLY A 78 2.80 8.85 0.93
C GLY A 78 3.76 9.76 0.15
N HIS A 79 5.05 9.60 0.43
CA HIS A 79 6.13 10.36 -0.18
C HIS A 79 6.85 9.57 -1.30
N LEU A 80 6.21 8.53 -1.86
CA LEU A 80 6.83 7.69 -2.90
C LEU A 80 7.38 8.50 -4.10
N PHE A 81 6.72 9.60 -4.45
CA PHE A 81 7.16 10.50 -5.54
C PHE A 81 7.42 11.93 -5.07
N ARG A 82 7.45 12.17 -3.75
CA ARG A 82 7.71 13.49 -3.18
C ARG A 82 8.93 13.38 -2.27
N GLY A 83 9.97 14.16 -2.53
CA GLY A 83 11.14 14.20 -1.67
C GLY A 83 10.75 14.47 -0.21
N VAL A 84 11.42 13.78 0.71
CA VAL A 84 11.35 14.11 2.13
C VAL A 84 12.25 15.33 2.32
N SER A 85 11.64 16.48 2.64
CA SER A 85 12.34 17.72 3.00
C SER A 85 12.40 17.89 4.50
#